data_AF-A0A8T0RA51-F1
#
_entry.id   AF-A0A8T0RA51-F1
#
_cell.length_a   1.000
_cell.length_b   1.000
_cell.length_c   1.000
_cell.angle_alpha   90.00
_cell.angle_beta   90.00
_cell.angle_gamma   90.00
#
_symmetry.space_group_name_H-M   'P 1'
#
loop_
_entity.id
_entity.type
_entity.pdbx_description
1 polymer ?
#
loop_
_entity_poly.entity_id
_entity_poly.type
_entity_poly.pdbx_seq_one_letter_code
_entity_poly.pdbx_strand_id
1 'polypeptide(L)'
;MRHRLLRRAMPLPPPPPPPAPRTPGVAGGRLFSSLPPPPPLQSRREVHVWYLLPDELNDASQLKMYMDLLSPSERKTALSMNGEKLQKGAVLSRALVRTTLSRYTNCKVDPGSFEFKKNKFGKPEILWQSDDNKMEWPLHFNISHTSSLIACGITMDNPIGIDIEEKKRKTAKNILSLARRYFTPSEVDYLAKIPDPDAQQKEFIKLWTLKEAYVKALGRGFSGAPFNKFSIEMAAKNGIRISVPPKIFKDSDSTCDCLSENWQFALVELNSSHYIAVCVEDESRSSDSGNGRLPLGLKVW
;
A
#
# COMPACT_ATOMS: atom_id res chain seq x y z
N MET A 1 40.97 -31.82 -29.80
CA MET A 1 40.44 -31.88 -28.42
C MET A 1 40.54 -30.50 -27.78
N ARG A 2 39.41 -29.83 -27.53
CA ARG A 2 39.36 -28.57 -26.74
C ARG A 2 38.39 -28.81 -25.58
N HIS A 3 38.93 -28.92 -24.36
CA HIS A 3 38.14 -29.09 -23.14
C HIS A 3 37.38 -27.80 -22.80
N ARG A 4 36.04 -27.88 -22.73
CA ARG A 4 35.18 -26.87 -22.11
C ARG A 4 35.31 -26.98 -20.59
N LEU A 5 35.86 -25.96 -19.94
CA LEU A 5 35.75 -25.76 -18.50
C LEU A 5 34.31 -25.32 -18.16
N LEU A 6 33.54 -26.22 -17.55
CA LEU A 6 32.26 -25.89 -16.91
C LEU A 6 32.54 -25.08 -15.64
N ARG A 7 32.33 -23.76 -15.68
CA ARG A 7 32.23 -22.94 -14.46
C ARG A 7 30.91 -23.28 -13.77
N ARG A 8 30.97 -23.98 -12.64
CA ARG A 8 29.84 -24.13 -11.70
C ARG A 8 29.40 -22.73 -11.25
N ALA A 9 28.13 -22.39 -11.49
CA ALA A 9 27.52 -21.20 -10.92
C ALA A 9 27.52 -21.31 -9.39
N MET A 10 28.07 -20.31 -8.70
CA MET A 10 27.96 -20.22 -7.25
C MET A 10 26.49 -19.94 -6.87
N PRO A 11 25.96 -20.61 -5.83
CA PRO A 11 24.62 -20.31 -5.34
C PRO A 11 24.57 -18.85 -4.83
N LEU A 12 23.48 -18.16 -5.16
CA LEU A 12 23.23 -16.81 -4.68
C LEU A 12 23.19 -16.79 -3.15
N PRO A 13 23.75 -15.76 -2.49
CA PRO A 13 23.66 -15.64 -1.04
C PRO A 13 22.19 -15.54 -0.61
N PRO A 14 21.83 -16.11 0.55
CA PRO A 14 20.47 -16.00 1.07
C PRO A 14 20.11 -14.52 1.28
N PRO A 15 18.85 -14.13 1.09
CA PRO A 15 18.41 -12.77 1.34
C PRO A 15 18.70 -12.37 2.80
N PRO A 16 19.00 -11.09 3.06
CA PRO A 16 19.26 -10.62 4.41
C PRO A 16 18.05 -10.90 5.32
N PRO A 17 18.27 -11.17 6.61
CA PRO A 17 17.18 -11.35 7.55
C PRO A 17 16.28 -10.10 7.58
N PRO A 18 14.96 -10.25 7.81
CA PRO A 18 14.07 -9.12 7.95
C PRO A 18 14.57 -8.21 9.09
N PRO A 19 14.42 -6.88 8.96
CA PRO A 19 14.81 -5.97 10.03
C PRO A 19 14.07 -6.33 11.32
N ALA A 20 14.79 -6.36 12.45
CA ALA A 20 14.21 -6.57 13.76
C ALA A 20 13.05 -5.58 14.01
N PRO A 21 11.99 -5.95 14.76
CA PRO A 21 10.90 -5.04 15.10
C PRO A 21 11.48 -3.81 15.79
N ARG A 22 11.45 -2.68 15.09
CA ARG A 22 11.88 -1.39 15.60
C ARG A 22 10.72 -0.88 16.43
N THR A 23 10.75 -1.14 17.73
CA THR A 23 9.82 -0.46 18.65
C THR A 23 9.93 1.04 18.36
N PRO A 24 8.82 1.73 18.01
CA PRO A 24 8.87 3.17 17.79
C PRO A 24 9.26 3.79 19.12
N GLY A 25 10.52 4.22 19.29
CA GLY A 25 10.91 4.92 20.50
C GLY A 25 10.11 6.22 20.58
N VAL A 26 9.31 6.34 21.64
CA VAL A 26 8.33 7.40 21.86
C VAL A 26 8.95 8.48 22.75
N ALA A 27 9.59 9.47 22.14
CA ALA A 27 9.84 10.75 22.79
C ALA A 27 8.71 11.74 22.40
N GLY A 28 8.01 12.31 23.37
CA GLY A 28 7.06 13.40 23.16
C GLY A 28 5.76 13.05 22.42
N GLY A 29 5.29 11.79 22.48
CA GLY A 29 3.99 11.38 21.91
C GLY A 29 3.94 11.26 20.38
N ARG A 30 5.09 11.35 19.72
CA ARG A 30 5.22 11.15 18.27
C ARG A 30 5.71 9.74 18.00
N LEU A 31 5.00 9.01 17.13
CA LEU A 31 5.51 7.76 16.58
C LEU A 31 6.84 8.02 15.87
N PHE A 32 7.80 7.11 16.05
CA PHE A 32 9.11 7.15 15.42
C PHE A 32 9.97 8.38 15.75
N SER A 33 9.71 9.11 16.83
CA SER A 33 10.53 10.29 17.19
C SER A 33 11.99 9.93 17.51
N SER A 34 12.25 8.70 17.94
CA SER A 34 13.60 8.14 18.08
C SER A 34 14.30 7.82 16.75
N LEU A 35 13.57 7.72 15.64
CA LEU A 35 14.17 7.47 14.33
C LEU A 35 14.70 8.78 13.72
N PRO A 36 15.82 8.74 12.97
CA PRO A 36 16.28 9.90 12.21
C PRO A 36 15.23 10.31 11.17
N PRO A 37 15.16 11.60 10.77
CA PRO A 37 14.27 12.04 9.70
C PRO A 37 14.38 11.12 8.48
N PRO A 38 13.26 10.80 7.80
CA PRO A 38 13.34 10.00 6.60
C PRO A 38 14.26 10.68 5.58
N PRO A 39 14.99 9.91 4.77
CA PRO A 39 15.60 10.49 3.59
C PRO A 39 14.51 11.13 2.72
N PRO A 40 14.83 12.22 1.99
CA PRO A 40 13.86 12.81 1.07
C PRO A 40 13.42 11.77 0.04
N LEU A 41 12.17 11.86 -0.41
CA LEU A 41 11.70 11.10 -1.57
C LEU A 41 12.47 11.61 -2.79
N GLN A 42 13.39 10.80 -3.31
CA GLN A 42 14.35 11.19 -4.33
C GLN A 42 13.72 11.25 -5.73
N SER A 43 12.54 10.64 -5.91
CA SER A 43 11.82 10.65 -7.19
C SER A 43 10.32 10.37 -7.01
N ARG A 44 9.55 10.63 -8.06
CA ARG A 44 8.12 10.25 -8.18
C ARG A 44 7.85 8.75 -8.11
N ARG A 45 8.91 7.92 -8.19
CA ARG A 45 8.86 6.45 -8.13
C ARG A 45 9.38 5.88 -6.82
N GLU A 46 9.60 6.73 -5.83
CA GLU A 46 9.97 6.30 -4.51
C GLU A 46 8.73 6.28 -3.60
N VAL A 47 8.54 5.16 -2.91
CA VAL A 47 7.50 4.97 -1.91
C VAL A 47 8.17 4.59 -0.61
N HIS A 48 7.81 5.31 0.45
CA HIS A 48 8.15 4.89 1.81
C HIS A 48 6.91 4.33 2.48
N VAL A 49 7.02 3.13 3.03
CA VAL A 49 5.96 2.46 3.79
C VAL A 49 6.37 2.46 5.25
N TRP A 50 5.52 3.03 6.09
CA TRP A 50 5.66 3.04 7.54
C TRP A 50 4.62 2.11 8.12
N TYR A 51 5.00 1.24 9.05
CA TYR A 51 4.04 0.35 9.67
C TYR A 51 4.17 0.28 11.20
N LEU A 52 3.10 -0.18 11.82
CA LEU A 52 3.06 -0.47 13.25
C LEU A 52 2.28 -1.74 13.52
N LEU A 53 2.66 -2.41 14.59
CA LEU A 53 1.98 -3.59 15.12
C LEU A 53 1.15 -3.12 16.33
N PRO A 54 -0.19 -3.02 16.21
CA PRO A 54 -1.03 -2.46 17.27
C PRO A 54 -0.85 -3.16 18.61
N ASP A 55 -0.60 -4.48 18.58
CA ASP A 55 -0.44 -5.30 19.77
C ASP A 55 0.90 -5.06 20.49
N GLU A 56 1.85 -4.34 19.88
CA GLU A 56 3.10 -3.91 20.54
C GLU A 56 2.98 -2.56 21.27
N LEU A 57 1.90 -1.80 21.01
CA LEU A 57 1.68 -0.46 21.57
C LEU A 57 0.59 -0.47 22.64
N ASN A 58 0.87 -1.01 23.83
CA ASN A 58 -0.12 -1.21 24.89
C ASN A 58 -0.09 -0.16 26.01
N ASP A 59 0.83 0.79 25.97
CA ASP A 59 0.94 1.83 26.99
C ASP A 59 -0.22 2.84 26.89
N ALA A 60 -1.02 2.93 27.96
CA ALA A 60 -2.21 3.79 28.00
C ALA A 60 -1.86 5.29 27.91
N SER A 61 -0.71 5.71 28.46
CA SER A 61 -0.26 7.10 28.38
C SER A 61 0.10 7.46 26.94
N GLN A 62 0.77 6.55 26.21
CA GLN A 62 1.08 6.73 24.79
C GLN A 62 -0.18 6.77 23.94
N LEU A 63 -1.15 5.87 24.19
CA LEU A 63 -2.43 5.88 23.48
C LEU A 63 -3.19 7.19 23.68
N LYS A 64 -3.15 7.76 24.89
CA LYS A 64 -3.72 9.09 25.16
C LYS A 64 -3.02 10.18 24.34
N MET A 65 -1.68 10.17 24.29
CA MET A 65 -0.93 11.12 23.46
C MET A 65 -1.29 11.00 21.97
N TYR A 66 -1.45 9.78 21.45
CA TYR A 66 -1.86 9.57 20.07
C TYR A 66 -3.29 10.04 19.82
N MET A 67 -4.22 9.78 20.74
CA MET A 67 -5.57 10.34 20.71
C MET A 67 -5.55 11.86 20.69
N ASP A 68 -4.59 12.49 21.39
CA ASP A 68 -4.47 13.94 21.43
C ASP A 68 -4.03 14.58 20.10
N LEU A 69 -3.42 13.80 19.20
CA LEU A 69 -3.11 14.25 17.83
C LEU A 69 -4.32 14.27 16.90
N LEU A 70 -5.41 13.58 17.24
CA LEU A 70 -6.59 13.48 16.38
C LEU A 70 -7.45 14.74 16.49
N SER A 71 -8.04 15.13 15.36
CA SER A 71 -9.07 16.17 15.35
C SER A 71 -10.33 15.71 16.11
N PRO A 72 -11.20 16.61 16.59
CA PRO A 72 -12.42 16.23 17.31
C PRO A 72 -13.31 15.24 16.52
N SER A 73 -13.41 15.38 15.21
CA SER A 73 -14.19 14.49 14.34
C SER A 73 -13.54 13.11 14.20
N GLU A 74 -12.20 13.04 14.13
CA GLU A 74 -11.45 11.79 14.12
C GLU A 74 -11.57 11.05 15.45
N ARG A 75 -11.46 11.76 16.58
CA ARG A 75 -11.65 11.18 17.93
C ARG A 75 -13.05 10.59 18.07
N LYS A 76 -14.09 11.34 17.69
CA LYS A 76 -15.47 10.85 17.69
C LYS A 76 -15.63 9.60 16.82
N THR A 77 -15.03 9.59 15.64
CA THR A 77 -15.06 8.42 14.74
C THR A 77 -14.38 7.22 15.36
N ALA A 78 -13.18 7.40 15.92
CA ALA A 78 -12.42 6.32 16.56
C ALA A 78 -13.20 5.71 17.74
N LEU A 79 -13.78 6.56 18.60
CA LEU A 79 -14.57 6.14 19.76
C LEU A 79 -15.90 5.47 19.38
N SER A 80 -16.45 5.74 18.18
CA SER A 80 -17.66 5.08 17.70
C SER A 80 -17.44 3.63 17.23
N MET A 81 -16.18 3.20 17.07
CA MET A 81 -15.87 1.84 16.67
C MET A 81 -16.28 0.85 17.77
N ASN A 82 -16.81 -0.31 17.36
CA ASN A 82 -17.29 -1.31 18.30
C ASN A 82 -16.14 -2.17 18.84
N GLY A 83 -15.71 -1.88 20.07
CA GLY A 83 -14.70 -2.66 20.80
C GLY A 83 -13.31 -2.02 20.82
N GLU A 84 -12.61 -2.22 21.94
CA GLU A 84 -11.36 -1.54 22.26
C GLU A 84 -10.27 -1.75 21.20
N LYS A 85 -10.15 -2.96 20.64
CA LYS A 85 -9.16 -3.26 19.60
C LYS A 85 -9.37 -2.43 18.32
N LEU A 86 -10.64 -2.24 17.90
CA LEU A 86 -10.96 -1.42 16.73
C LEU A 86 -10.79 0.07 17.01
N GLN A 87 -11.17 0.53 18.21
CA GLN A 87 -10.95 1.92 18.64
C GLN A 87 -9.45 2.24 18.65
N LYS A 88 -8.64 1.37 19.27
CA LYS A 88 -7.17 1.48 19.30
C LYS A 88 -6.59 1.50 17.88
N GLY A 89 -7.02 0.59 17.01
CA GLY A 89 -6.58 0.54 15.62
C GLY A 89 -6.91 1.83 14.85
N ALA A 90 -8.08 2.42 15.08
CA ALA A 90 -8.47 3.69 14.46
C ALA A 90 -7.60 4.87 14.93
N VAL A 91 -7.31 4.95 16.23
CA VAL A 91 -6.39 5.97 16.80
C VAL A 91 -5.00 5.81 16.23
N LEU A 92 -4.43 4.61 16.28
CA LEU A 92 -3.08 4.34 15.80
C LEU A 92 -2.94 4.58 14.29
N SER A 93 -3.96 4.22 13.50
CA SER A 93 -3.98 4.50 12.07
C SER A 93 -3.87 6.00 11.77
N ARG A 94 -4.62 6.82 12.51
CA ARG A 94 -4.59 8.26 12.28
C ARG A 94 -3.32 8.90 12.81
N ALA A 95 -2.86 8.48 13.99
CA ALA A 95 -1.58 8.92 14.55
C ALA A 95 -0.41 8.58 13.63
N LEU A 96 -0.39 7.39 13.02
CA LEU A 96 0.62 6.97 12.05
C LEU A 96 0.69 7.95 10.87
N VAL A 97 -0.45 8.27 10.25
CA VAL A 97 -0.49 9.22 9.13
C VAL A 97 0.04 10.58 9.55
N ARG A 98 -0.52 11.14 10.62
CA ARG A 98 -0.21 12.50 11.11
C ARG A 98 1.26 12.68 11.45
N THR A 99 1.81 11.74 12.21
CA THR A 99 3.21 11.76 12.62
C THR A 99 4.13 11.52 11.42
N THR A 100 3.80 10.60 10.53
CA THR A 100 4.59 10.33 9.32
C THR A 100 4.64 11.56 8.41
N LEU A 101 3.50 12.19 8.11
CA LEU A 101 3.45 13.39 7.27
C LEU A 101 4.29 14.54 7.85
N SER A 102 4.21 14.77 9.18
CA SER A 102 5.05 15.78 9.85
C SER A 102 6.54 15.55 9.61
N ARG A 103 6.99 14.29 9.55
CA ARG A 103 8.40 13.99 9.26
C ARG A 103 8.81 14.39 7.85
N TYR A 104 7.94 14.24 6.85
CA TYR A 104 8.21 14.67 5.47
C TYR A 104 8.10 16.18 5.27
N THR A 105 7.53 16.92 6.22
CA THR A 105 7.58 18.40 6.24
C THR A 105 8.78 18.93 7.03
N ASN A 106 9.80 18.09 7.27
CA ASN A 106 10.92 18.39 8.16
C ASN A 106 10.47 18.82 9.56
N CYS A 107 9.38 18.23 10.06
CA CYS A 107 8.74 18.56 11.33
C CYS A 107 8.27 20.02 11.46
N LYS A 108 8.14 20.76 10.33
CA LYS A 108 7.64 22.15 10.34
C LYS A 108 6.14 22.24 10.57
N VAL A 109 5.39 21.21 10.16
CA VAL A 109 3.95 21.11 10.37
C VAL A 109 3.69 20.19 11.56
N ASP A 110 2.88 20.64 12.52
CA ASP A 110 2.52 19.82 13.68
C ASP A 110 1.59 18.66 13.27
N PRO A 111 1.77 17.42 13.78
CA PRO A 111 0.90 16.31 13.46
C PRO A 111 -0.60 16.58 13.73
N GLY A 112 -0.91 17.35 14.78
CA GLY A 112 -2.26 17.73 15.14
C GLY A 112 -2.90 18.77 14.22
N SER A 113 -2.10 19.52 13.46
CA SER A 113 -2.59 20.59 12.58
C SER A 113 -2.95 20.13 11.17
N PHE A 114 -2.62 18.89 10.77
CA PHE A 114 -3.03 18.40 9.44
C PHE A 114 -4.55 18.31 9.34
N GLU A 115 -5.11 18.88 8.28
CA GLU A 115 -6.51 18.69 7.93
C GLU A 115 -6.63 17.69 6.78
N PHE A 116 -7.70 16.89 6.83
CA PHE A 116 -7.97 15.89 5.81
C PHE A 116 -9.38 16.09 5.27
N LYS A 117 -9.52 16.07 3.95
CA LYS A 117 -10.81 15.87 3.28
C LYS A 117 -10.93 14.44 2.81
N LYS A 118 -12.16 13.95 2.67
CA LYS A 118 -12.42 12.75 1.89
C LYS A 118 -12.83 13.17 0.48
N ASN A 119 -12.31 12.48 -0.53
CA ASN A 119 -12.82 12.63 -1.88
C ASN A 119 -14.25 12.04 -1.98
N LYS A 120 -14.89 12.14 -3.15
CA LYS A 120 -16.26 11.65 -3.39
C LYS A 120 -16.48 10.15 -3.12
N PHE A 121 -15.41 9.37 -2.98
CA PHE A 121 -15.46 7.93 -2.70
C PHE A 121 -14.89 7.56 -1.33
N GLY A 122 -14.61 8.54 -0.48
CA GLY A 122 -14.15 8.32 0.89
C GLY A 122 -12.64 8.20 1.08
N LYS A 123 -11.81 8.28 0.02
CA LYS A 123 -10.34 8.27 0.15
C LYS A 123 -9.90 9.57 0.83
N PRO A 124 -9.15 9.50 1.94
CA PRO A 124 -8.65 10.70 2.61
C PRO A 124 -7.49 11.34 1.83
N GLU A 125 -7.48 12.66 1.78
CA GLU A 125 -6.48 13.51 1.12
C GLU A 125 -6.10 14.67 2.05
N ILE A 126 -4.85 15.12 1.97
CA ILE A 126 -4.37 16.27 2.77
C ILE A 126 -5.01 17.55 2.23
N LEU A 127 -5.47 18.40 3.14
CA LEU A 127 -5.81 19.79 2.85
C LEU A 127 -4.63 20.68 3.23
N TRP A 128 -3.88 21.14 2.23
CA TRP A 128 -2.81 22.13 2.44
C TRP A 128 -3.43 23.51 2.61
N GLN A 129 -3.00 24.25 3.64
CA GLN A 129 -3.46 25.61 3.88
C GLN A 129 -2.76 26.58 2.91
N SER A 130 -3.53 27.46 2.27
CA SER A 130 -3.07 28.33 1.18
C SER A 130 -2.08 29.42 1.59
N ASP A 131 -1.98 29.73 2.90
CA ASP A 131 -1.09 30.78 3.42
C ASP A 131 0.36 30.31 3.62
N ASP A 132 0.66 29.02 3.41
CA ASP A 132 2.02 28.49 3.31
C ASP A 132 2.64 28.88 1.96
N ASN A 133 2.77 30.20 1.74
CA ASN A 133 3.44 30.82 0.60
C ASN A 133 4.89 30.34 0.51
N LYS A 134 5.10 29.20 -0.17
CA LYS A 134 6.27 28.75 -0.97
C LYS A 134 6.48 27.23 -1.01
N MET A 135 5.69 26.39 -0.33
CA MET A 135 5.89 24.94 -0.41
C MET A 135 4.57 24.18 -0.39
N GLU A 136 3.98 23.98 -1.57
CA GLU A 136 3.10 22.83 -1.76
C GLU A 136 3.99 21.60 -1.57
N TRP A 137 3.82 20.87 -0.47
CA TRP A 137 4.41 19.54 -0.36
C TRP A 137 3.52 18.62 -1.20
N PRO A 138 3.98 18.11 -2.35
CA PRO A 138 3.13 17.30 -3.21
C PRO A 138 3.06 15.86 -2.68
N LEU A 139 2.81 15.71 -1.37
CA LEU A 139 2.77 14.44 -0.69
C LEU A 139 1.40 13.80 -0.88
N HIS A 140 1.42 12.55 -1.33
CA HIS A 140 0.25 11.70 -1.33
C HIS A 140 0.47 10.58 -0.32
N PHE A 141 -0.62 10.13 0.30
CA PHE A 141 -0.58 9.02 1.22
C PHE A 141 -1.74 8.04 0.97
N ASN A 142 -1.54 6.82 1.41
CA ASN A 142 -2.63 5.85 1.54
C ASN A 142 -2.39 4.95 2.76
N ILE A 143 -3.46 4.43 3.32
CA ILE A 143 -3.42 3.58 4.52
C ILE A 143 -4.10 2.25 4.26
N SER A 144 -3.57 1.19 4.87
CA SER A 144 -4.25 -0.09 4.99
C SER A 144 -3.96 -0.71 6.36
N HIS A 145 -4.89 -1.53 6.85
CA HIS A 145 -4.76 -2.19 8.14
C HIS A 145 -5.38 -3.58 8.10
N THR A 146 -4.75 -4.52 8.79
CA THR A 146 -5.31 -5.80 9.21
C THR A 146 -5.61 -5.75 10.71
N SER A 147 -5.97 -6.89 11.29
CA SER A 147 -6.15 -6.99 12.74
C SER A 147 -4.84 -6.84 13.53
N SER A 148 -3.70 -7.05 12.87
CA SER A 148 -2.38 -7.19 13.51
C SER A 148 -1.34 -6.22 12.97
N LEU A 149 -1.64 -5.48 11.90
CA LEU A 149 -0.71 -4.54 11.27
C LEU A 149 -1.44 -3.32 10.71
N ILE A 150 -0.83 -2.15 10.81
CA ILE A 150 -1.29 -0.90 10.18
C ILE A 150 -0.13 -0.36 9.36
N ALA A 151 -0.37 -0.01 8.09
CA ALA A 151 0.62 0.54 7.18
C ALA A 151 0.15 1.85 6.55
N CYS A 152 1.10 2.77 6.35
CA CYS A 152 0.93 4.05 5.67
C CYS A 152 2.01 4.17 4.58
N GLY A 153 1.59 4.27 3.32
CA GLY A 153 2.47 4.56 2.20
C GLY A 153 2.51 6.06 1.92
N ILE A 154 3.69 6.62 1.67
CA ILE A 154 3.92 8.02 1.30
C ILE A 154 4.64 8.08 -0.05
N THR A 155 4.15 8.95 -0.93
CA THR A 155 4.74 9.29 -2.23
C THR A 155 4.80 10.79 -2.44
N MET A 156 5.56 11.20 -3.46
CA MET A 156 5.64 12.56 -3.96
C MET A 156 5.05 12.62 -5.37
N ASP A 157 4.23 13.64 -5.65
CA ASP A 157 3.53 13.97 -6.90
C ASP A 157 2.49 12.94 -7.41
N ASN A 158 2.60 11.67 -7.04
CA ASN A 158 1.79 10.60 -7.62
C ASN A 158 0.75 10.04 -6.65
N PRO A 159 -0.49 9.78 -7.11
CA PRO A 159 -1.45 8.99 -6.35
C PRO A 159 -0.89 7.63 -5.96
N ILE A 160 -1.11 7.26 -4.71
CA ILE A 160 -0.71 5.97 -4.15
C ILE A 160 -1.93 5.19 -3.67
N GLY A 161 -1.86 3.87 -3.80
CA GLY A 161 -2.65 2.92 -3.05
C GLY A 161 -1.74 1.90 -2.37
N ILE A 162 -2.07 1.55 -1.14
CA ILE A 162 -1.43 0.48 -0.38
C ILE A 162 -2.50 -0.48 0.11
N ASP A 163 -2.20 -1.77 0.04
CA ASP A 163 -2.98 -2.77 0.71
C ASP A 163 -2.12 -3.79 1.43
N ILE A 164 -2.67 -4.35 2.52
CA ILE A 164 -1.98 -5.33 3.34
C ILE A 164 -2.91 -6.48 3.69
N GLU A 165 -2.40 -7.70 3.63
CA GLU A 165 -3.17 -8.90 3.94
C GLU A 165 -2.34 -9.94 4.70
N GLU A 166 -2.95 -10.62 5.66
CA GLU A 166 -2.32 -11.71 6.40
C GLU A 166 -2.16 -12.95 5.50
N LYS A 167 -0.96 -13.52 5.41
CA LYS A 167 -0.67 -14.70 4.57
C LYS A 167 -1.50 -15.92 4.94
N LYS A 168 -1.83 -16.06 6.24
CA LYS A 168 -2.60 -17.17 6.80
C LYS A 168 -4.06 -16.81 7.01
N ARG A 169 -4.55 -15.72 6.42
CA ARG A 169 -5.95 -15.32 6.50
C ARG A 169 -6.83 -16.48 6.08
N LYS A 170 -7.69 -16.95 7.00
CA LYS A 170 -8.68 -18.00 6.68
C LYS A 170 -9.68 -17.42 5.68
N THR A 171 -9.56 -17.85 4.44
CA THR A 171 -10.49 -17.53 3.35
C THR A 171 -11.62 -18.56 3.29
N ALA A 172 -12.58 -18.36 2.38
CA ALA A 172 -13.63 -19.34 2.12
C ALA A 172 -13.05 -20.74 1.88
N LYS A 173 -13.82 -21.79 2.22
CA LYS A 173 -13.43 -23.20 2.05
C LYS A 173 -13.01 -23.54 0.60
N ASN A 174 -13.42 -22.74 -0.38
CA ASN A 174 -13.04 -22.87 -1.77
C ASN A 174 -12.55 -21.52 -2.32
N ILE A 175 -11.24 -21.40 -2.57
CA ILE A 175 -10.60 -20.20 -3.11
C ILE A 175 -11.09 -19.90 -4.54
N LEU A 176 -11.24 -20.94 -5.37
CA LEU A 176 -11.65 -20.76 -6.76
C LEU A 176 -13.09 -20.25 -6.88
N SER A 177 -14.00 -20.63 -5.98
CA SER A 177 -15.36 -20.06 -6.00
C SER A 177 -15.36 -18.58 -5.66
N LEU A 178 -14.51 -18.15 -4.72
CA LEU A 178 -14.33 -16.75 -4.38
C LEU A 178 -13.67 -15.97 -5.53
N ALA A 179 -12.63 -16.55 -6.14
CA ALA A 179 -11.97 -15.98 -7.31
C ALA A 179 -12.95 -15.79 -8.48
N ARG A 180 -13.81 -16.77 -8.79
CA ARG A 180 -14.84 -16.64 -9.85
C ARG A 180 -15.82 -15.50 -9.62
N ARG A 181 -16.06 -15.10 -8.37
CA ARG A 181 -16.96 -14.00 -8.03
C ARG A 181 -16.35 -12.63 -8.28
N TYR A 182 -15.02 -12.49 -8.10
CA TYR A 182 -14.37 -11.19 -8.07
C TYR A 182 -13.30 -10.99 -9.14
N PHE A 183 -12.58 -12.02 -9.55
CA PHE A 183 -11.46 -11.93 -10.48
C PHE A 183 -11.88 -12.17 -11.91
N THR A 184 -11.01 -11.79 -12.84
CA THR A 184 -11.18 -12.03 -14.27
C THR A 184 -10.98 -13.52 -14.61
N PRO A 185 -11.54 -14.01 -15.73
CA PRO A 185 -11.35 -15.41 -16.13
C PRO A 185 -9.88 -15.85 -16.23
N SER A 186 -9.00 -14.98 -16.75
CA SER A 186 -7.56 -15.26 -16.86
C SER A 186 -6.88 -15.45 -15.51
N GLU A 187 -7.25 -14.66 -14.49
CA GLU A 187 -6.76 -14.79 -13.12
C GLU A 187 -7.30 -16.04 -12.43
N VAL A 188 -8.57 -16.39 -12.68
CA VAL A 188 -9.16 -17.64 -12.20
C VAL A 188 -8.43 -18.85 -12.79
N ASP A 189 -8.16 -18.84 -14.09
CA ASP A 189 -7.42 -19.90 -14.78
C ASP A 189 -5.97 -19.99 -14.29
N TYR A 190 -5.34 -18.85 -13.99
CA TYR A 190 -4.02 -18.81 -13.34
C TYR A 190 -4.05 -19.53 -11.99
N LEU A 191 -5.02 -19.21 -11.12
CA LEU A 191 -5.15 -19.85 -9.81
C LEU A 191 -5.49 -21.34 -9.91
N ALA A 192 -6.34 -21.72 -10.87
CA ALA A 192 -6.76 -23.11 -11.08
C ALA A 192 -5.62 -24.04 -11.50
N LYS A 193 -4.54 -23.49 -12.08
CA LYS A 193 -3.33 -24.25 -12.46
C LYS A 193 -2.42 -24.58 -11.29
N ILE A 194 -2.66 -24.02 -10.11
CA ILE A 194 -1.84 -24.26 -8.90
C ILE A 194 -2.39 -25.50 -8.18
N PRO A 195 -1.65 -26.62 -8.11
CA PRO A 195 -2.17 -27.86 -7.52
C PRO A 195 -2.23 -27.83 -5.99
N ASP A 196 -1.25 -27.18 -5.36
CA ASP A 196 -1.15 -27.09 -3.90
C ASP A 196 -2.16 -26.05 -3.36
N PRO A 197 -3.12 -26.43 -2.51
CA PRO A 197 -4.14 -25.51 -1.98
C PRO A 197 -3.55 -24.34 -1.18
N ASP A 198 -2.48 -24.57 -0.42
CA ASP A 198 -1.83 -23.53 0.37
C ASP A 198 -1.12 -22.51 -0.52
N ALA A 199 -0.43 -22.96 -1.57
CA ALA A 199 0.15 -22.09 -2.60
C ALA A 199 -0.95 -21.34 -3.36
N GLN A 200 -2.06 -22.01 -3.73
CA GLN A 200 -3.19 -21.38 -4.41
C GLN A 200 -3.81 -20.26 -3.55
N GLN A 201 -4.00 -20.51 -2.25
CA GLN A 201 -4.48 -19.51 -1.31
C GLN A 201 -3.51 -18.33 -1.18
N LYS A 202 -2.21 -18.58 -1.09
CA LYS A 202 -1.19 -17.51 -1.05
C LYS A 202 -1.23 -16.64 -2.31
N GLU A 203 -1.33 -17.24 -3.49
CA GLU A 203 -1.41 -16.52 -4.75
C GLU A 203 -2.72 -15.74 -4.89
N PHE A 204 -3.84 -16.29 -4.41
CA PHE A 204 -5.11 -15.57 -4.32
C PHE A 204 -4.99 -14.32 -3.45
N ILE A 205 -4.38 -14.44 -2.26
CA ILE A 205 -4.19 -13.30 -1.35
C ILE A 205 -3.30 -12.25 -2.01
N LYS A 206 -2.19 -12.63 -2.66
CA LYS A 206 -1.34 -11.69 -3.39
C LYS A 206 -2.10 -10.91 -4.46
N LEU A 207 -2.89 -11.61 -5.28
CA LEU A 207 -3.74 -10.97 -6.31
C LEU A 207 -4.76 -10.02 -5.68
N TRP A 208 -5.41 -10.45 -4.59
CA TRP A 208 -6.34 -9.63 -3.84
C TRP A 208 -5.67 -8.33 -3.36
N THR A 209 -4.53 -8.44 -2.67
CA THR A 209 -3.78 -7.29 -2.15
C THR A 209 -3.35 -6.34 -3.26
N LEU A 210 -2.89 -6.87 -4.40
CA LEU A 210 -2.53 -6.05 -5.56
C LEU A 210 -3.73 -5.31 -6.16
N LYS A 211 -4.87 -5.97 -6.27
CA LYS A 211 -6.11 -5.38 -6.78
C LYS A 211 -6.66 -4.29 -5.86
N GLU A 212 -6.68 -4.53 -4.55
CA GLU A 212 -7.06 -3.52 -3.56
C GLU A 212 -6.11 -2.30 -3.61
N ALA A 213 -4.80 -2.54 -3.68
CA ALA A 213 -3.83 -1.44 -3.81
C ALA A 213 -4.09 -0.60 -5.07
N TYR A 214 -4.39 -1.22 -6.21
CA TYR A 214 -4.75 -0.50 -7.43
C TYR A 214 -6.05 0.32 -7.28
N VAL A 215 -7.12 -0.28 -6.75
CA VAL A 215 -8.40 0.42 -6.54
C VAL A 215 -8.26 1.59 -5.57
N LYS A 216 -7.45 1.41 -4.52
CA LYS A 216 -7.11 2.49 -3.59
C LYS A 216 -6.27 3.58 -4.25
N ALA A 217 -5.38 3.23 -5.18
CA ALA A 217 -4.59 4.20 -5.92
C ALA A 217 -5.48 5.09 -6.81
N LEU A 218 -6.41 4.48 -7.55
CA LEU A 218 -7.46 5.17 -8.32
C LEU A 218 -8.33 6.08 -7.44
N GLY A 219 -8.53 5.69 -6.18
CA GLY A 219 -9.31 6.45 -5.20
C GLY A 219 -10.80 6.50 -5.49
N ARG A 220 -11.32 5.50 -6.22
CA ARG A 220 -12.74 5.44 -6.65
C ARG A 220 -13.62 4.47 -5.88
N GLY A 221 -13.06 3.86 -4.83
CA GLY A 221 -13.72 2.79 -4.09
C GLY A 221 -13.98 1.55 -4.96
N PHE A 222 -14.49 0.49 -4.35
CA PHE A 222 -14.72 -0.79 -5.03
C PHE A 222 -15.69 -0.67 -6.21
N SER A 223 -16.72 0.18 -6.08
CA SER A 223 -17.72 0.41 -7.14
C SER A 223 -17.15 1.09 -8.39
N GLY A 224 -16.10 1.90 -8.25
CA GLY A 224 -15.50 2.62 -9.37
C GLY A 224 -14.49 1.81 -10.19
N ALA A 225 -14.02 0.67 -9.67
CA ALA A 225 -13.11 -0.22 -10.37
C ALA A 225 -13.33 -1.67 -9.89
N PRO A 226 -14.42 -2.34 -10.33
CA PRO A 226 -14.70 -3.72 -9.95
C PRO A 226 -13.56 -4.65 -10.37
N PHE A 227 -13.22 -5.62 -9.52
CA PHE A 227 -12.08 -6.51 -9.75
C PHE A 227 -12.21 -7.34 -11.04
N ASN A 228 -13.41 -7.59 -11.55
CA ASN A 228 -13.59 -8.36 -12.78
C ASN A 228 -13.47 -7.51 -14.06
N LYS A 229 -13.08 -6.23 -13.95
CA LYS A 229 -12.91 -5.29 -15.09
C LYS A 229 -11.46 -5.06 -15.49
N PHE A 230 -10.49 -5.59 -14.75
CA PHE A 230 -9.06 -5.49 -15.05
C PHE A 230 -8.34 -6.73 -14.52
N SER A 231 -7.25 -7.13 -15.16
CA SER A 231 -6.43 -8.27 -14.73
C SER A 231 -5.07 -7.80 -14.23
N ILE A 232 -4.55 -8.49 -13.21
CA ILE A 232 -3.18 -8.36 -12.75
C ILE A 232 -2.39 -9.61 -13.16
N GLU A 233 -1.33 -9.39 -13.90
CA GLU A 233 -0.42 -10.42 -14.37
C GLU A 233 0.88 -10.37 -13.57
N MET A 234 1.21 -11.48 -12.90
CA MET A 234 2.47 -11.64 -12.19
C MET A 234 3.47 -12.37 -13.11
N ALA A 235 4.32 -11.61 -13.81
CA ALA A 235 5.30 -12.18 -14.73
C ALA A 235 6.69 -12.26 -14.09
N ALA A 236 7.24 -13.47 -13.96
CA ALA A 236 8.53 -13.72 -13.29
C ALA A 236 9.72 -12.90 -13.86
N LYS A 237 9.68 -12.50 -15.14
CA LYS A 237 10.74 -11.72 -15.80
C LYS A 237 10.42 -10.23 -15.97
N ASN A 238 9.14 -9.86 -15.91
CA ASN A 238 8.65 -8.55 -16.36
C ASN A 238 7.95 -7.75 -15.25
N GLY A 239 7.99 -8.24 -14.02
CA GLY A 239 7.32 -7.64 -12.87
C GLY A 239 5.81 -7.86 -12.90
N ILE A 240 5.10 -7.08 -12.09
CA ILE A 240 3.64 -7.10 -11.98
C ILE A 240 3.07 -6.09 -12.98
N ARG A 241 2.10 -6.52 -13.78
CA ARG A 241 1.44 -5.69 -14.80
C ARG A 241 -0.06 -5.69 -14.58
N ILE A 242 -0.69 -4.60 -15.00
CA ILE A 242 -2.14 -4.51 -15.12
C ILE A 242 -2.50 -4.51 -16.60
N SER A 243 -3.56 -5.24 -16.96
CA SER A 243 -4.17 -5.21 -18.29
C SER A 243 -5.63 -4.86 -18.16
N VAL A 244 -6.12 -3.99 -19.04
CA VAL A 244 -7.53 -3.62 -19.11
C VAL A 244 -8.10 -4.14 -20.43
N PRO A 245 -9.30 -4.77 -20.46
CA PRO A 245 -9.91 -5.17 -21.71
C PRO A 245 -10.06 -3.97 -22.66
N PRO A 246 -9.82 -4.13 -23.98
CA PRO A 246 -10.01 -3.04 -24.93
C PRO A 246 -11.47 -2.54 -24.88
N LYS A 247 -11.66 -1.22 -25.00
CA LYS A 247 -13.00 -0.62 -25.06
C LYS A 247 -13.73 -1.08 -26.32
N ILE A 248 -14.50 -2.16 -26.21
CA ILE A 248 -15.38 -2.64 -27.28
C ILE A 248 -16.67 -1.80 -27.17
N PHE A 249 -16.75 -0.77 -28.00
CA PHE A 249 -17.85 0.20 -28.20
C PHE A 249 -18.04 1.34 -27.18
N LYS A 250 -18.31 2.55 -27.74
CA LYS A 250 -18.67 3.79 -27.05
C LYS A 250 -20.11 3.68 -26.54
N ASP A 251 -20.31 3.06 -25.38
CA ASP A 251 -21.50 3.38 -24.60
C ASP A 251 -21.23 4.67 -23.83
N SER A 252 -22.04 5.69 -24.12
CA SER A 252 -22.00 7.03 -23.54
C SER A 252 -22.34 7.10 -22.04
N ASP A 253 -22.34 5.97 -21.35
CA ASP A 253 -22.66 5.84 -19.91
C ASP A 253 -21.63 4.98 -19.14
N SER A 254 -20.45 4.80 -19.73
CA SER A 254 -19.41 3.91 -19.21
C SER A 254 -18.57 4.58 -18.11
N THR A 255 -18.79 4.14 -16.87
CA THR A 255 -17.88 4.36 -15.72
C THR A 255 -16.46 3.79 -15.92
N CYS A 256 -16.18 3.10 -17.05
CA CYS A 256 -14.89 2.45 -17.36
C CYS A 256 -13.85 3.35 -18.07
N ASP A 257 -14.10 4.65 -18.25
CA ASP A 257 -13.15 5.58 -18.89
C ASP A 257 -11.89 5.91 -18.06
N CYS A 258 -11.69 5.25 -16.91
CA CYS A 258 -10.68 5.60 -15.92
C CYS A 258 -9.67 4.52 -15.57
N LEU A 259 -9.83 3.31 -16.12
CA LEU A 259 -8.83 2.27 -15.98
C LEU A 259 -7.69 2.59 -16.95
N SER A 260 -6.51 2.84 -16.40
CA SER A 260 -5.31 3.02 -17.18
C SER A 260 -4.33 1.90 -16.84
N GLU A 261 -3.39 1.66 -17.74
CA GLU A 261 -2.34 0.67 -17.51
C GLU A 261 -1.03 1.31 -17.02
N ASN A 262 -1.05 2.62 -16.78
CA ASN A 262 0.11 3.43 -16.37
C ASN A 262 0.36 3.29 -14.86
N TRP A 263 0.47 2.06 -14.37
CA TRP A 263 0.64 1.78 -12.94
C TRP A 263 1.80 0.84 -12.68
N GLN A 264 2.61 1.20 -11.68
CA GLN A 264 3.67 0.36 -11.15
C GLN A 264 3.23 -0.26 -9.84
N PHE A 265 3.70 -1.48 -9.61
CA PHE A 265 3.41 -2.23 -8.41
C PHE A 265 4.70 -2.67 -7.73
N ALA A 266 4.68 -2.67 -6.40
CA ALA A 266 5.58 -3.48 -5.61
C ALA A 266 4.76 -4.41 -4.72
N LEU A 267 5.20 -5.66 -4.62
CA LEU A 267 4.64 -6.65 -3.69
C LEU A 267 5.79 -7.18 -2.84
N VAL A 268 5.69 -6.99 -1.53
CA VAL A 268 6.70 -7.48 -0.59
C VAL A 268 6.06 -8.30 0.51
N GLU A 269 6.86 -9.20 1.07
CA GLU A 269 6.48 -10.00 2.23
C GLU A 269 7.10 -9.37 3.48
N LEU A 270 6.27 -9.05 4.47
CA LEU A 270 6.72 -8.48 5.73
C LEU A 270 6.72 -9.56 6.82
N ASN A 271 7.91 -9.81 7.39
CA ASN A 271 8.14 -10.71 8.53
C ASN A 271 7.49 -12.09 8.37
N SER A 272 7.45 -12.60 7.15
CA SER A 272 6.82 -13.87 6.79
C SER A 272 5.33 -14.02 7.15
N SER A 273 4.66 -12.92 7.48
CA SER A 273 3.30 -12.91 8.04
C SER A 273 2.29 -12.19 7.16
N HIS A 274 2.71 -11.15 6.46
CA HIS A 274 1.85 -10.30 5.64
C HIS A 274 2.39 -10.12 4.24
N TYR A 275 1.48 -9.92 3.29
CA TYR A 275 1.80 -9.29 2.01
C TYR A 275 1.47 -7.81 2.07
N ILE A 276 2.34 -6.98 1.49
CA ILE A 276 2.11 -5.55 1.29
C ILE A 276 2.19 -5.30 -0.20
N ALA A 277 1.12 -4.80 -0.78
CA ALA A 277 1.10 -4.28 -2.15
C ALA A 277 1.06 -2.76 -2.13
N VAL A 278 1.89 -2.16 -2.96
CA VAL A 278 1.87 -0.73 -3.26
C VAL A 278 1.61 -0.55 -4.75
N CYS A 279 0.75 0.40 -5.09
CA CYS A 279 0.45 0.79 -6.46
C CYS A 279 0.60 2.31 -6.60
N VAL A 280 1.34 2.76 -7.63
CA VAL A 280 1.53 4.18 -7.95
C VAL A 280 1.45 4.41 -9.44
N GLU A 281 1.05 5.62 -9.83
CA GLU A 281 0.97 6.01 -11.24
C GLU A 281 2.37 6.17 -11.85
N ASP A 282 2.50 5.78 -13.12
CA ASP A 282 3.73 5.79 -13.90
C ASP A 282 3.54 6.64 -15.15
N GLU A 283 3.71 7.97 -15.00
CA GLU A 283 3.55 8.96 -16.07
C GLU A 283 4.53 8.76 -17.24
N SER A 284 5.58 7.95 -17.08
CA SER A 284 6.61 7.75 -18.11
C SER A 284 6.16 6.98 -19.35
N ARG A 285 4.95 6.42 -19.36
CA ARG A 285 4.36 5.81 -20.56
C ARG A 285 3.92 6.82 -21.62
N SER A 286 3.91 8.12 -21.32
CA SER A 286 3.50 9.18 -22.26
C SER A 286 4.59 9.60 -23.24
N SER A 287 5.86 9.22 -23.03
CA SER A 287 6.96 9.52 -23.95
C SER A 287 7.77 8.27 -24.27
N ASP A 288 7.76 7.93 -25.55
CA ASP A 288 8.48 6.85 -26.19
C ASP A 288 9.97 6.86 -25.80
N SER A 289 10.44 5.80 -25.11
CA SER A 289 11.85 5.41 -25.09
C SER A 289 11.99 3.99 -24.56
N GLY A 290 12.47 3.09 -25.42
CA GLY A 290 12.64 1.65 -25.21
C GLY A 290 13.67 1.22 -24.16
N ASN A 291 13.84 1.98 -23.07
CA ASN A 291 14.57 1.53 -21.90
C ASN A 291 13.61 0.76 -20.97
N GLY A 292 14.04 -0.43 -20.53
CA GLY A 292 13.27 -1.28 -19.63
C GLY A 292 12.69 -0.51 -18.43
N ARG A 293 11.48 -0.89 -18.01
CA ARG A 293 10.78 -0.27 -16.88
C ARG A 293 11.63 -0.36 -15.62
N LEU A 294 12.14 0.77 -15.14
CA LEU A 294 12.88 0.82 -13.87
C LEU A 294 11.95 0.42 -12.71
N PRO A 295 12.42 -0.39 -11.75
CA PRO A 295 11.61 -0.85 -10.64
C PRO A 295 11.22 0.31 -9.71
N LEU A 296 10.09 0.13 -9.03
CA LEU A 296 9.63 1.04 -7.97
C LEU A 296 10.62 1.02 -6.80
N GLY A 297 11.07 2.19 -6.35
CA GLY A 297 11.92 2.30 -5.17
C GLY A 297 11.07 2.19 -3.92
N LEU A 298 11.13 1.06 -3.20
CA LEU A 298 10.36 0.83 -1.98
C LEU A 298 11.28 0.80 -0.76
N LYS A 299 10.99 1.65 0.23
CA LYS A 299 11.64 1.62 1.56
C LYS A 299 10.59 1.34 2.61
N VAL A 300 10.84 0.36 3.47
CA VAL A 300 9.92 -0.04 4.55
C VAL A 300 10.56 0.31 5.90
N TRP A 301 9.80 1.00 6.74
CA TRP A 301 10.21 1.58 8.02
C TRP A 301 9.38 1.00 9.17
#